data_AF-A0A3S4F8G7-F1
#
_entry.id   AF-A0A3S4F8G7-F1
#
_cell.length_a   1.000
_cell.length_b   1.000
_cell.length_c   1.000
_cell.angle_alpha   90.00
_cell.angle_beta   90.00
_cell.angle_gamma   90.00
#
_symmetry.space_group_name_H-M   'P 1'
#
loop_
_entity.id
_entity.type
_entity.pdbx_description
1 polymer ?
#
loop_
_entity_poly.entity_id
_entity_poly.type
_entity_poly.pdbx_seq_one_letter_code
_entity_poly.pdbx_strand_id
1 'polypeptide(L)'
;MQIGGAEAEAAILGALTTPGTTRPLAILDLGAGSTDASIINPKGEIIATHLAGAGDMVTMIIARELGLEDRYLAEEIKKYPLAKVESLFHLRHEDGSVQFFPDAAASRRVRPRLRGETGRTGAASRRLSAGKSACYSPQR
;
A
#
# COMPACT_ATOMS: atom_id res chain seq x y z
N MET A 1 21.78 -22.53 16.50
CA MET A 1 20.88 -21.46 16.04
C MET A 1 21.66 -20.61 15.04
N GLN A 2 21.65 -20.97 13.76
CA GLN A 2 22.48 -20.35 12.71
C GLN A 2 21.67 -20.20 11.43
N ILE A 3 20.48 -19.61 11.54
CA ILE A 3 19.59 -19.38 10.40
C ILE A 3 19.36 -17.86 10.22
N GLY A 4 19.14 -17.10 11.30
CA GLY A 4 18.93 -15.65 11.23
C GLY A 4 20.17 -14.82 10.82
N GLY A 5 21.39 -15.28 11.12
CA GLY A 5 22.62 -14.56 10.74
C GLY A 5 22.87 -14.54 9.23
N ALA A 6 22.51 -15.63 8.53
CA ALA A 6 22.68 -15.74 7.09
C ALA A 6 21.66 -14.87 6.31
N GLU A 7 20.44 -14.75 6.84
CA GLU A 7 19.39 -13.92 6.23
C GLU A 7 19.71 -12.42 6.33
N ALA A 8 20.18 -11.97 7.49
CA ALA A 8 20.61 -10.57 7.69
C ALA A 8 21.80 -10.20 6.79
N GLU A 9 22.77 -11.10 6.63
CA GLU A 9 23.92 -10.88 5.74
C GLU A 9 23.51 -10.79 4.27
N ALA A 10 22.67 -11.73 3.81
CA ALA A 10 22.15 -11.72 2.45
C ALA A 10 21.35 -10.45 2.15
N ALA A 11 20.52 -10.00 3.09
CA ALA A 11 19.70 -8.81 2.94
C ALA A 11 20.56 -7.53 2.87
N ILE A 12 21.62 -7.40 3.68
CA ILE A 12 22.57 -6.28 3.62
C ILE A 12 23.34 -6.27 2.29
N LEU A 13 23.85 -7.43 1.85
CA LEU A 13 24.59 -7.53 0.59
C LEU A 13 23.69 -7.19 -0.61
N GLY A 14 22.44 -7.65 -0.61
CA GLY A 14 21.45 -7.27 -1.60
C GLY A 14 21.17 -5.77 -1.58
N ALA A 15 20.97 -5.18 -0.40
CA ALA A 15 20.68 -3.76 -0.27
C ALA A 15 21.83 -2.85 -0.74
N LEU A 16 23.09 -3.26 -0.54
CA LEU A 16 24.27 -2.56 -1.05
C LEU A 16 24.36 -2.53 -2.58
N THR A 17 23.57 -3.34 -3.29
CA THR A 17 23.44 -3.24 -4.75
C THR A 17 22.53 -2.08 -5.18
N THR A 18 21.80 -1.46 -4.25
CA THR A 18 20.95 -0.30 -4.52
C THR A 18 21.82 0.93 -4.81
N PRO A 19 21.65 1.62 -5.96
CA PRO A 19 22.46 2.78 -6.31
C PRO A 19 22.48 3.85 -5.21
N GLY A 20 23.68 4.37 -4.91
CA GLY A 20 23.87 5.40 -3.88
C GLY A 20 23.93 4.88 -2.45
N THR A 21 23.78 3.57 -2.21
CA THR A 21 23.98 2.98 -0.88
C THR A 21 25.44 2.62 -0.63
N THR A 22 25.89 2.75 0.61
CA THR A 22 27.21 2.35 1.08
C THR A 22 27.14 2.07 2.59
N ARG A 23 28.21 1.54 3.17
CA ARG A 23 28.31 1.36 4.62
C ARG A 23 28.55 2.72 5.30
N PRO A 24 27.98 2.99 6.49
CA PRO A 24 27.03 2.16 7.22
C PRO A 24 25.62 2.17 6.59
N LEU A 25 24.93 1.04 6.66
CA LEU A 25 23.60 0.86 6.07
C LEU A 25 22.68 0.15 7.05
N ALA A 26 21.43 0.58 7.12
CA ALA A 26 20.36 -0.15 7.78
C ALA A 26 19.28 -0.48 6.75
N ILE A 27 18.72 -1.68 6.85
CA ILE A 27 17.56 -2.12 6.08
C ILE A 27 16.43 -2.41 7.04
N LEU A 28 15.21 -2.09 6.62
CA LEU A 28 13.99 -2.40 7.34
C LEU A 28 13.11 -3.24 6.41
N ASP A 29 12.84 -4.48 6.78
CA ASP A 29 11.84 -5.32 6.13
C ASP A 29 10.48 -5.08 6.80
N LEU A 30 9.56 -4.53 6.02
CA LEU A 30 8.23 -4.14 6.47
C LEU A 30 7.22 -5.22 6.08
N GLY A 31 7.10 -6.23 6.94
CA GLY A 31 6.22 -7.37 6.73
C GLY A 31 4.76 -7.13 7.14
N ALA A 32 4.01 -8.22 7.28
CA ALA A 32 2.64 -8.18 7.82
C ALA A 32 2.64 -8.16 9.36
N GLY A 33 3.30 -9.13 10.00
CA GLY A 33 3.30 -9.30 11.46
C GLY A 33 4.48 -8.64 12.19
N SER A 34 5.63 -8.52 11.53
CA SER A 34 6.88 -8.01 12.10
C SER A 34 7.54 -6.96 11.22
N THR A 35 8.35 -6.13 11.87
CA THR A 35 9.30 -5.24 11.25
C THR A 35 10.69 -5.73 11.62
N ASP A 36 11.44 -6.19 10.62
CA ASP A 36 12.78 -6.74 10.83
C ASP A 36 13.82 -5.71 10.39
N ALA A 37 14.88 -5.54 11.18
CA ALA A 37 15.95 -4.60 10.87
C ALA A 37 17.29 -5.31 10.84
N SER A 38 18.07 -5.05 9.80
CA SER A 38 19.49 -5.45 9.74
C SER A 38 20.35 -4.23 9.53
N ILE A 39 21.45 -4.12 10.26
CA ILE A 39 22.32 -2.95 10.28
C ILE A 39 23.76 -3.41 10.08
N ILE A 40 24.46 -2.82 9.12
CA ILE A 40 25.91 -2.96 8.95
C ILE A 40 26.61 -1.66 9.31
N ASN A 41 27.57 -1.74 10.22
CA ASN A 41 28.35 -0.58 10.62
C ASN A 41 29.53 -0.33 9.65
N PRO A 42 30.30 0.78 9.81
CA PRO A 42 31.42 1.08 8.91
C PRO A 42 32.55 0.04 8.97
N LYS A 43 32.65 -0.72 10.08
CA LYS A 43 33.63 -1.81 10.26
C LYS A 43 33.18 -3.12 9.60
N GLY A 44 31.95 -3.18 9.08
CA GLY A 44 31.38 -4.37 8.47
C GLY A 44 30.68 -5.33 9.44
N GLU A 45 30.50 -4.95 10.71
CA GLU A 45 29.79 -5.77 11.69
C GLU A 45 28.28 -5.65 11.45
N ILE A 46 27.58 -6.80 11.45
CA ILE A 46 26.14 -6.89 11.18
C ILE A 46 25.38 -7.20 12.47
N ILE A 47 24.30 -6.46 12.72
CA ILE A 47 23.35 -6.68 13.81
C ILE A 47 21.95 -6.81 13.21
N ALA A 48 21.17 -7.77 13.70
CA ALA A 48 19.78 -7.97 13.32
C ALA A 48 18.84 -7.86 14.53
N THR A 49 17.64 -7.33 14.33
CA THR A 49 16.58 -7.27 15.34
C THR A 49 15.21 -7.48 14.70
N HIS A 50 14.27 -8.02 15.48
CA HIS A 50 12.91 -8.36 15.05
C HIS A 50 11.92 -7.70 16.00
N LEU A 51 11.05 -6.85 15.47
CA LEU A 51 10.04 -6.14 16.24
C LEU A 51 8.64 -6.60 15.82
N ALA A 52 7.75 -6.78 16.80
CA ALA A 52 6.34 -7.05 16.53
C ALA A 52 5.63 -5.78 16.06
N GLY A 53 4.67 -5.93 15.16
CA GLY A 53 3.88 -4.83 14.61
C GLY A 53 4.42 -4.37 13.25
N ALA A 54 3.58 -4.52 12.24
CA ALA A 54 3.82 -4.04 10.88
C ALA A 54 2.48 -3.88 10.16
N GLY A 55 2.34 -4.40 8.93
CA GLY A 55 1.16 -4.20 8.08
C GLY A 55 -0.18 -4.62 8.70
N ASP A 56 -0.23 -5.71 9.48
CA ASP A 56 -1.45 -6.20 10.12
C ASP A 56 -1.94 -5.28 11.23
N MET A 57 -1.00 -4.68 11.97
CA MET A 57 -1.31 -3.69 13.00
C MET A 57 -1.87 -2.42 12.39
N VAL A 58 -1.29 -1.95 11.28
CA VAL A 58 -1.81 -0.78 10.53
C VAL A 58 -3.25 -1.04 10.08
N THR A 59 -3.51 -2.20 9.49
CA THR A 59 -4.85 -2.60 9.04
C THR A 59 -5.85 -2.67 10.19
N MET A 60 -5.43 -3.20 11.35
CA MET A 60 -6.25 -3.22 12.56
C MET A 60 -6.60 -1.80 13.02
N ILE A 61 -5.61 -0.88 13.07
CA ILE A 61 -5.83 0.51 13.49
C ILE A 61 -6.84 1.17 12.55
N ILE A 62 -6.67 1.07 11.23
CA ILE A 62 -7.62 1.62 10.24
C ILE A 62 -9.03 1.07 10.46
N ALA A 63 -9.16 -0.25 10.63
CA ALA A 63 -10.46 -0.88 10.85
C ALA A 63 -11.14 -0.35 12.12
N ARG A 64 -10.39 -0.22 13.22
CA ARG A 64 -10.95 0.21 14.51
C ARG A 64 -11.32 1.69 14.51
N GLU A 65 -10.45 2.56 13.99
CA GLU A 65 -10.69 4.01 13.96
C GLU A 65 -11.85 4.39 13.02
N LEU A 66 -12.04 3.66 11.92
CA LEU A 66 -13.15 3.88 10.97
C LEU A 66 -14.41 3.06 11.30
N GLY A 67 -14.41 2.27 12.39
CA GLY A 67 -15.53 1.42 12.77
C GLY A 67 -15.88 0.36 11.72
N LEU A 68 -14.90 -0.15 10.98
CA LEU A 68 -15.08 -1.17 9.94
C LEU A 68 -15.01 -2.57 10.55
N GLU A 69 -16.03 -3.39 10.27
CA GLU A 69 -16.02 -4.82 10.61
C GLU A 69 -15.24 -5.65 9.58
N ASP A 70 -15.19 -5.18 8.34
CA ASP A 70 -14.47 -5.85 7.25
C ASP A 70 -12.98 -5.47 7.25
N ARG A 71 -12.15 -6.42 7.67
CA ARG A 71 -10.68 -6.25 7.68
C ARG A 71 -10.10 -6.14 6.26
N TYR A 72 -10.72 -6.76 5.25
CA TYR A 72 -10.26 -6.64 3.86
C TYR A 72 -10.46 -5.24 3.32
N LEU A 73 -11.57 -4.60 3.71
CA LEU A 73 -11.84 -3.21 3.40
C LEU A 73 -10.79 -2.27 3.99
N ALA A 74 -10.44 -2.46 5.25
CA ALA A 74 -9.38 -1.68 5.92
C ALA A 74 -8.00 -1.90 5.27
N GLU A 75 -7.70 -3.14 4.87
CA GLU A 75 -6.46 -3.48 4.15
C GLU A 75 -6.38 -2.79 2.78
N GLU A 76 -7.52 -2.58 2.14
CA GLU A 76 -7.60 -1.89 0.85
C GLU A 76 -7.47 -0.39 1.01
N ILE A 77 -8.09 0.19 2.04
CA ILE A 77 -7.88 1.59 2.41
C ILE A 77 -6.41 1.86 2.71
N LYS A 78 -5.70 0.92 3.35
CA LYS A 78 -4.25 1.03 3.60
C LYS A 78 -3.42 1.11 2.32
N LYS A 79 -3.77 0.32 1.31
CA LYS A 79 -2.93 0.09 0.12
C LYS A 79 -3.25 0.97 -1.07
N TYR A 80 -4.47 1.49 -1.14
CA TYR A 80 -4.96 2.19 -2.32
C TYR A 80 -5.39 3.63 -2.00
N PRO A 81 -5.07 4.58 -2.89
CA PRO A 81 -5.51 5.96 -2.74
C PRO A 81 -7.03 6.05 -2.85
N LEU A 82 -7.60 7.07 -2.21
CA LEU A 82 -9.03 7.33 -2.19
C LEU A 82 -9.44 8.34 -3.25
N ALA A 83 -10.73 8.29 -3.58
CA ALA A 83 -11.39 9.26 -4.46
C ALA A 83 -12.82 9.51 -4.00
N LYS A 84 -13.28 10.73 -4.17
CA LYS A 84 -14.66 11.15 -3.91
C LYS A 84 -15.41 11.31 -5.22
N VAL A 85 -16.51 10.58 -5.38
CA VAL A 85 -17.45 10.78 -6.49
C VAL A 85 -18.23 12.07 -6.23
N GLU A 86 -18.04 13.08 -7.10
CA GLU A 86 -18.72 14.39 -6.98
C GLU A 86 -19.96 14.45 -7.88
N SER A 87 -19.99 13.68 -8.98
CA SER A 87 -21.11 13.60 -9.93
C SER A 87 -21.14 12.24 -10.62
N LEU A 88 -22.22 11.95 -11.37
CA LEU A 88 -22.30 10.79 -12.26
C LEU A 88 -21.24 10.80 -13.37
N PHE A 89 -20.56 11.91 -13.62
CA PHE A 89 -19.57 12.02 -14.69
C PHE A 89 -18.16 12.37 -14.23
N HIS A 90 -17.94 12.61 -12.94
CA HIS A 90 -16.57 12.88 -12.47
C HIS A 90 -16.37 12.53 -10.99
N LEU A 91 -15.11 12.27 -10.67
CA LEU A 91 -14.61 12.09 -9.31
C LEU A 91 -13.37 12.95 -9.09
N ARG A 92 -13.08 13.21 -7.82
CA ARG A 92 -11.87 13.88 -7.37
C ARG A 92 -11.00 12.89 -6.58
N HIS A 93 -9.77 12.68 -7.04
CA HIS A 93 -8.76 11.90 -6.32
C HIS A 93 -8.28 12.65 -5.07
N GLU A 94 -7.73 11.93 -4.10
CA GLU A 94 -7.19 12.53 -2.87
C GLU A 94 -6.04 13.54 -3.12
N ASP A 95 -5.34 13.44 -4.25
CA ASP A 95 -4.34 14.42 -4.71
C ASP A 95 -4.96 15.72 -5.28
N GLY A 96 -6.29 15.77 -5.38
CA GLY A 96 -7.06 16.90 -5.89
C GLY A 96 -7.34 16.86 -7.40
N SER A 97 -6.73 15.94 -8.15
CA SER A 97 -6.98 15.78 -9.58
C SER A 97 -8.41 15.30 -9.85
N VAL A 98 -8.99 15.79 -10.95
CA VAL A 98 -10.37 15.46 -11.35
C VAL A 98 -10.35 14.54 -12.55
N GLN A 99 -11.09 13.45 -12.46
CA GLN A 99 -11.25 12.47 -13.53
C GLN A 99 -12.66 12.50 -14.08
N PHE A 100 -12.81 12.72 -15.39
CA PHE A 100 -14.09 12.69 -16.09
C PHE A 100 -14.35 11.36 -16.78
N PHE A 101 -15.61 10.91 -16.75
CA PHE A 101 -16.08 9.69 -17.39
C PHE A 101 -17.06 10.01 -18.52
N PRO A 102 -16.99 9.30 -19.66
CA PRO A 102 -17.89 9.51 -20.78
C PRO A 102 -19.30 8.94 -20.56
N ASP A 103 -19.46 8.05 -19.57
CA ASP A 103 -20.72 7.37 -19.26
C ASP A 103 -21.04 7.49 -17.77
N ALA A 104 -22.29 7.83 -17.46
CA ALA A 104 -22.83 7.93 -16.10
C ALA A 104 -22.66 6.63 -15.29
N ALA A 105 -22.70 5.47 -15.96
CA ALA A 105 -22.52 4.18 -15.31
C ALA A 105 -21.06 3.89 -14.93
N ALA A 106 -20.08 4.62 -15.50
CA ALA A 106 -18.67 4.38 -15.25
C ALA A 106 -18.22 4.97 -13.90
N SER A 107 -18.69 6.17 -13.54
CA SER A 107 -18.39 6.78 -12.23
C SER A 107 -18.99 5.97 -11.07
N ARG A 108 -20.18 5.37 -11.26
CA ARG A 108 -20.83 4.50 -10.27
C ARG A 108 -20.09 3.21 -10.01
N ARG A 109 -19.25 2.75 -10.95
CA ARG A 109 -18.36 1.60 -10.76
C ARG A 109 -17.08 1.99 -10.05
N VAL A 110 -16.77 3.28 -9.95
CA VAL A 110 -15.74 3.76 -9.04
C VAL A 110 -16.31 3.77 -7.65
N ARG A 111 -16.29 2.59 -7.03
CA ARG A 111 -16.60 2.48 -5.62
C ARG A 111 -15.42 3.08 -4.85
N PRO A 112 -15.63 4.10 -3.99
CA PRO A 112 -14.83 4.17 -2.79
C PRO A 112 -15.15 2.84 -2.09
N ARG A 113 -14.14 2.00 -1.90
CA ARG A 113 -14.35 0.70 -1.27
C ARG A 113 -14.71 0.99 0.19
N LEU A 114 -16.00 1.17 0.45
CA LEU A 114 -16.64 1.40 1.74
C LEU A 114 -18.06 0.80 1.68
N ARG A 115 -18.15 -0.53 1.79
CA ARG A 115 -19.23 -1.24 2.51
C ARG A 115 -18.97 -2.74 2.50
N GLY A 116 -18.88 -3.31 3.70
CA GLY A 116 -19.16 -4.72 3.91
C GLY A 116 -20.64 -4.97 3.63
N GLU A 117 -20.93 -5.62 2.52
CA GLU A 117 -22.19 -6.32 2.30
C GLU A 117 -21.85 -7.71 1.76
N THR A 118 -22.05 -8.70 2.62
CA THR A 118 -22.08 -10.12 2.30
C THR A 118 -23.08 -10.37 1.18
N GLY A 119 -22.60 -10.71 -0.02
CA GLY A 119 -23.45 -11.08 -1.14
C GLY A 119 -22.64 -11.54 -2.33
N ARG A 120 -22.63 -12.87 -2.54
CA ARG A 120 -21.99 -13.56 -3.67
C ARG A 120 -22.18 -12.82 -5.00
N THR A 121 -21.08 -12.51 -5.68
CA THR A 121 -20.86 -12.86 -7.09
C THR A 121 -19.41 -12.53 -7.46
N GLY A 122 -18.68 -13.55 -7.90
CA GLY A 122 -17.36 -13.36 -8.48
C GLY A 122 -17.49 -12.58 -9.78
N ALA A 123 -16.66 -11.55 -9.95
CA ALA A 123 -16.39 -10.98 -11.26
C ALA A 123 -15.01 -10.31 -11.24
N ALA A 124 -14.07 -11.05 -11.83
CA ALA A 124 -12.88 -10.59 -12.54
C ALA A 124 -12.37 -9.16 -12.24
N SER A 125 -11.14 -9.12 -11.72
CA SER A 125 -10.18 -8.05 -11.97
C SER A 125 -10.13 -7.71 -13.46
N ARG A 126 -11.02 -6.83 -13.92
CA ARG A 126 -10.86 -6.12 -15.18
C ARG A 126 -10.24 -4.78 -14.82
N ARG A 127 -8.97 -4.62 -15.21
CA ARG A 127 -8.42 -3.29 -15.51
C ARG A 127 -9.49 -2.57 -16.30
N LEU A 128 -9.96 -1.43 -15.81
CA LEU A 128 -10.77 -0.53 -16.62
C LEU A 128 -9.92 -0.23 -17.86
N SER A 129 -10.32 -0.80 -18.99
CA SER A 129 -9.71 -0.52 -20.29
C SER A 129 -9.79 0.98 -20.51
N ALA A 130 -8.66 1.55 -20.92
CA ALA A 130 -8.49 2.96 -21.25
C ALA A 130 -9.46 3.39 -22.37
N GLY A 131 -10.72 3.66 -22.03
CA GLY A 131 -11.53 4.64 -22.74
C GLY A 131 -11.03 6.02 -22.30
N LYS A 132 -10.75 6.92 -23.24
CA LYS A 132 -10.16 8.25 -23.02
C LYS A 132 -10.79 8.95 -21.80
N SER A 133 -10.14 8.82 -20.66
CA SER A 133 -10.49 9.50 -19.42
C SER A 133 -9.62 10.75 -19.39
N ALA A 134 -10.25 11.93 -19.43
CA ALA A 134 -9.51 13.17 -19.28
C ALA A 134 -9.26 13.39 -17.79
N CYS A 135 -7.98 13.44 -17.39
CA CYS A 135 -7.59 13.88 -16.05
C CYS A 135 -7.19 15.35 -16.12
N TYR A 136 -7.87 16.19 -15.34
CA TYR A 136 -7.51 17.58 -15.16
C TYR A 136 -6.81 17.73 -13.81
N SER A 137 -5.57 18.21 -13.83
CA SER A 137 -4.85 18.60 -12.62
C SER A 137 -4.81 20.13 -12.57
N PRO A 138 -5.37 20.79 -11.54
CA PRO A 138 -5.21 22.23 -11.39
C PRO A 138 -3.73 22.53 -11.14
N GLN A 139 -3.09 23.24 -12.07
CA GLN A 139 -1.78 23.83 -11.82
C GLN A 139 -1.94 24.86 -10.70
N ARG A 140 -1.22 24.66 -9.60
CA ARG A 140 -1.06 25.69 -8.56
C ARG A 140 -0.19 26.82 -9.08
#